data_AF-C1D6P5-F1
#
_entry.id   AF-C1D6P5-F1
#
_cell.length_a   1.000
_cell.length_b   1.000
_cell.length_c   1.000
_cell.angle_alpha   90.00
_cell.angle_beta   90.00
_cell.angle_gamma   90.00
#
_symmetry.space_group_name_H-M   'P 1'
#
loop_
_entity.id
_entity.type
_entity.pdbx_description
1 polymer ?
#
loop_
_entity_poly.entity_id
_entity_poly.type
_entity_poly.pdbx_seq_one_letter_code
_entity_poly.pdbx_strand_id
1 'polypeptide(L)'
;MYPPFPPHGRSGRRAMRRSARCLSPSSAEPAVPVPPRHAPRVLDALTTRRLGQQNQVLRRLRALGVTVLATDLDPQLTIVIDRADAFRLRAISSCIVTRRTGGIDMVTVELDGCRVAWLEAAP
;
A
#
# COMPACT_ATOMS: atom_id res chain seq x y z
N MET A 1 40.19 31.74 -26.22
CA MET A 1 41.64 31.88 -26.00
C MET A 1 42.01 31.09 -24.75
N TYR A 2 42.70 29.95 -24.91
CA TYR A 2 43.25 29.13 -23.82
C TYR A 2 44.77 29.35 -23.73
N PRO A 3 45.37 29.39 -22.54
CA PRO A 3 46.79 29.10 -22.37
C PRO A 3 47.03 27.67 -21.83
N PRO A 4 48.25 27.12 -22.01
CA PRO A 4 48.48 25.69 -22.23
C PRO A 4 48.95 24.88 -21.01
N PHE A 5 48.78 23.57 -21.12
CA PHE A 5 49.28 22.52 -20.21
C PHE A 5 50.81 22.51 -20.02
N PRO A 6 51.34 22.16 -18.84
CA PRO A 6 52.74 21.78 -18.67
C PRO A 6 52.99 20.28 -18.95
N PRO A 7 54.23 19.90 -19.33
CA PRO A 7 54.52 18.67 -20.06
C PRO A 7 54.79 17.43 -19.20
N HIS A 8 54.60 16.28 -19.84
CA HIS A 8 54.93 14.94 -19.35
C HIS A 8 56.38 14.81 -18.82
N GLY A 9 56.47 14.53 -17.52
CA GLY A 9 57.70 14.12 -16.84
C GLY A 9 57.85 12.60 -16.76
N ARG A 10 58.96 12.13 -17.29
CA ARG A 10 59.50 10.76 -17.40
C ARG A 10 59.28 9.81 -16.21
N SER A 11 58.90 8.57 -16.56
CA SER A 11 59.60 7.31 -16.27
C SER A 11 60.37 7.21 -14.94
N GLY A 12 59.85 6.42 -14.01
CA GLY A 12 60.59 5.90 -12.86
C GLY A 12 60.07 4.53 -12.42
N ARG A 13 60.45 3.47 -13.14
CA ARG A 13 60.36 2.09 -12.63
C ARG A 13 61.27 1.98 -11.39
N ARG A 14 60.71 1.64 -10.21
CA ARG A 14 61.49 0.98 -9.16
C ARG A 14 60.63 0.15 -8.20
N ALA A 15 60.83 -1.16 -8.33
CA ALA A 15 60.96 -2.15 -7.26
C ALA A 15 59.86 -2.25 -6.19
N MET A 16 58.92 -3.15 -6.45
CA MET A 16 58.58 -4.31 -5.63
C MET A 16 59.30 -4.41 -4.26
N ARG A 17 58.56 -4.17 -3.17
CA ARG A 17 58.81 -4.82 -1.87
C ARG A 17 57.50 -5.31 -1.28
N ARG A 18 57.31 -6.63 -1.40
CA ARG A 18 56.38 -7.47 -0.63
C ARG A 18 56.46 -7.07 0.85
N SER A 19 55.34 -6.66 1.43
CA SER A 19 55.08 -6.84 2.85
C SER A 19 53.84 -7.71 2.96
N ALA A 20 54.08 -9.02 3.02
CA ALA A 20 53.07 -9.98 3.46
C ALA A 20 52.80 -9.70 4.94
N ARG A 21 51.77 -8.91 5.24
CA ARG A 21 51.10 -8.99 6.54
C ARG A 21 49.98 -10.00 6.35
N CYS A 22 50.23 -11.21 6.84
CA CYS A 22 49.18 -12.20 7.07
C CYS A 22 48.24 -11.62 8.13
N LEU A 23 47.19 -10.91 7.68
CA LEU A 23 46.03 -10.67 8.52
C LEU A 23 45.19 -11.95 8.45
N SER A 24 45.16 -12.67 9.56
CA SER A 24 44.26 -13.81 9.79
C SER A 24 42.84 -13.40 9.43
N PRO A 25 42.11 -14.14 8.56
CA PRO A 25 40.68 -13.94 8.48
C PRO A 25 40.07 -14.52 9.76
N SER A 26 39.68 -13.60 10.65
CA SER A 26 38.77 -13.84 11.76
C SER A 26 37.53 -14.55 11.24
N SER A 27 37.13 -15.60 11.96
CA SER A 27 35.93 -16.43 11.83
C SER A 27 34.92 -15.95 10.80
N ALA A 28 34.79 -16.69 9.69
CA ALA A 28 33.63 -16.58 8.83
C ALA A 28 32.39 -16.97 9.65
N GLU A 29 31.60 -15.98 10.07
CA GLU A 29 30.23 -16.22 10.51
C GLU A 29 29.49 -16.96 9.39
N PRO A 30 28.70 -17.99 9.70
CA PRO A 30 27.88 -18.65 8.69
C PRO A 30 26.89 -17.60 8.17
N ALA A 31 27.01 -17.26 6.88
CA ALA A 31 26.08 -16.35 6.21
C ALA A 31 24.66 -16.89 6.41
N VAL A 32 23.90 -16.22 7.27
CA VAL A 32 22.48 -16.52 7.49
C VAL A 32 21.79 -16.48 6.13
N PRO A 33 21.07 -17.54 5.70
CA PRO A 33 20.36 -17.53 4.43
C PRO A 33 19.42 -16.32 4.41
N VAL A 34 19.69 -15.37 3.52
CA VAL A 34 18.79 -14.23 3.30
C VAL A 34 17.47 -14.82 2.81
N PRO A 35 16.33 -14.57 3.49
CA PRO A 35 15.05 -15.08 3.05
C PRO A 35 14.81 -14.62 1.61
N PRO A 36 14.25 -15.48 0.73
CA PRO A 36 14.02 -15.13 -0.66
C PRO A 36 13.22 -13.83 -0.71
N ARG A 37 13.76 -12.82 -1.39
CA ARG A 37 13.05 -11.56 -1.65
C ARG A 37 11.75 -11.92 -2.38
N HIS A 38 10.62 -11.68 -1.74
CA HIS A 38 9.32 -11.85 -2.40
C HIS A 38 9.31 -11.04 -3.69
N ALA A 39 8.96 -11.71 -4.80
CA ALA A 39 8.82 -11.03 -6.08
C ALA A 39 7.80 -9.88 -5.95
N PRO A 40 8.04 -8.72 -6.58
CA PRO A 40 7.11 -7.61 -6.52
C PRO A 40 5.76 -8.07 -7.09
N ARG A 41 4.70 -7.95 -6.29
CA ARG A 41 3.33 -8.22 -6.74
C ARG A 41 2.90 -7.03 -7.61
N VAL A 42 3.04 -7.19 -8.92
CA VAL A 42 2.54 -6.21 -9.89
C VAL A 42 1.04 -6.42 -10.01
N LEU A 43 0.26 -5.42 -9.60
CA LEU A 43 -1.18 -5.40 -9.81
C LEU A 43 -1.47 -4.90 -11.23
N ASP A 44 -2.53 -5.42 -11.84
CA ASP A 44 -3.00 -4.90 -13.12
C ASP A 44 -3.60 -3.49 -12.97
N ALA A 45 -3.72 -2.79 -14.10
CA ALA A 45 -4.19 -1.40 -14.12
C ALA A 45 -5.64 -1.25 -13.62
N LEU A 46 -6.52 -2.23 -13.87
CA LEU A 46 -7.91 -2.16 -13.44
C LEU A 46 -8.03 -2.36 -11.93
N THR A 47 -7.33 -3.35 -11.37
CA THR A 47 -7.27 -3.57 -9.92
C THR A 47 -6.67 -2.36 -9.21
N THR A 48 -5.61 -1.77 -9.77
CA THR A 48 -4.99 -0.55 -9.23
C THR A 48 -5.99 0.61 -9.19
N ARG A 49 -6.74 0.82 -10.28
CA ARG A 49 -7.78 1.86 -10.34
C ARG A 49 -8.89 1.63 -9.31
N ARG A 50 -9.39 0.40 -9.20
CA ARG A 50 -10.44 0.01 -8.24
C ARG A 50 -10.00 0.23 -6.80
N LEU A 51 -8.78 -0.16 -6.47
CA LEU A 51 -8.16 0.11 -5.16
C LEU A 51 -8.03 1.61 -4.89
N GLY A 52 -7.66 2.41 -5.91
CA GLY A 52 -7.61 3.86 -5.79
C GLY A 52 -8.97 4.46 -5.44
N GLN A 53 -10.01 4.04 -6.16
CA GLN A 53 -11.39 4.46 -5.93
C GLN A 53 -11.89 4.06 -4.53
N GLN A 54 -11.72 2.80 -4.14
CA GLN A 54 -12.12 2.33 -2.81
C GLN A 54 -11.36 3.08 -1.70
N ASN A 55 -10.05 3.31 -1.87
CA ASN A 55 -9.26 4.06 -0.89
C ASN A 55 -9.71 5.52 -0.74
N GLN A 56 -10.17 6.16 -1.81
CA GLN A 56 -10.73 7.51 -1.73
C GLN A 56 -11.98 7.53 -0.82
N VAL A 57 -12.89 6.58 -1.02
CA VAL A 57 -14.10 6.44 -0.18
C VAL A 57 -13.72 6.10 1.26
N LEU A 58 -12.79 5.17 1.48
CA LEU A 58 -12.32 4.83 2.83
C LEU A 58 -11.74 6.04 3.57
N ARG A 59 -10.97 6.91 2.88
CA ARG A 59 -10.46 8.15 3.49
C ARG A 59 -11.60 9.09 3.88
N ARG A 60 -12.61 9.23 3.02
CA ARG A 60 -13.79 10.05 3.28
C ARG A 60 -14.59 9.52 4.48
N LEU A 61 -14.83 8.21 4.54
CA LEU A 61 -15.52 7.55 5.67
C LEU A 61 -14.77 7.78 6.99
N ARG A 62 -13.44 7.64 6.99
CA ARG A 62 -12.61 7.93 8.17
C ARG A 62 -12.68 9.40 8.59
N ALA A 63 -12.68 10.34 7.63
CA ALA A 63 -12.84 11.76 7.92
C ALA A 63 -14.19 12.09 8.56
N LEU A 64 -15.24 11.33 8.22
CA LEU A 64 -16.55 11.42 8.85
C LEU A 64 -16.62 10.70 10.20
N GLY A 65 -15.56 10.00 10.62
CA GLY A 65 -15.53 9.18 11.83
C GLY A 65 -16.40 7.94 11.75
N VAL A 66 -16.58 7.38 10.56
CA VAL A 66 -17.32 6.11 10.34
C VAL A 66 -16.37 4.93 10.50
N THR A 67 -16.77 3.96 11.32
CA THR A 67 -16.03 2.72 11.55
C THR A 67 -16.26 1.73 10.40
N VAL A 68 -15.19 1.33 9.73
CA VAL A 68 -15.23 0.33 8.64
C VAL A 68 -14.93 -1.05 9.23
N LEU A 69 -15.84 -2.00 9.01
CA LEU A 69 -15.74 -3.39 9.50
C LEU A 69 -15.10 -4.32 8.47
N ALA A 70 -15.46 -4.16 7.20
CA ALA A 70 -14.95 -5.01 6.12
C ALA A 70 -14.94 -4.27 4.78
N THR A 71 -14.11 -4.73 3.86
CA THR A 71 -14.05 -4.25 2.47
C THR A 71 -13.86 -5.43 1.54
N ASP A 72 -14.52 -5.40 0.39
CA ASP A 72 -14.32 -6.37 -0.68
C ASP A 72 -14.01 -5.65 -2.00
N LEU A 73 -13.19 -6.28 -2.85
CA LEU A 73 -12.87 -5.82 -4.20
C LEU A 73 -13.76 -6.50 -5.25
N ASP A 74 -15.02 -6.73 -4.88
CA ASP A 74 -16.05 -7.17 -5.80
C ASP A 74 -16.33 -6.08 -6.88
N PRO A 75 -17.11 -6.39 -7.93
CA PRO A 75 -17.43 -5.40 -8.97
C PRO A 75 -18.14 -4.12 -8.47
N GLN A 76 -18.73 -4.14 -7.28
CA GLN A 76 -19.41 -3.00 -6.62
C GLN A 76 -18.54 -2.29 -5.57
N LEU A 77 -17.32 -2.79 -5.32
CA LEU A 77 -16.39 -2.29 -4.31
C LEU A 77 -17.03 -2.16 -2.92
N THR A 78 -17.66 -3.24 -2.45
CA THR A 78 -18.45 -3.24 -1.22
C THR A 78 -17.61 -2.86 0.01
N ILE A 79 -18.16 -1.96 0.84
CA ILE A 79 -17.60 -1.53 2.13
C ILE A 79 -18.67 -1.74 3.19
N VAL A 80 -18.35 -2.52 4.22
CA VAL A 80 -19.24 -2.76 5.36
C VAL A 80 -18.82 -1.86 6.52
N ILE A 81 -19.77 -1.14 7.09
CA ILE A 81 -19.54 -0.22 8.22
C ILE A 81 -20.30 -0.67 9.47
N ASP A 82 -19.91 -0.08 10.61
CA ASP A 82 -20.66 -0.25 11.86
C ASP A 82 -22.00 0.50 11.80
N ARG A 83 -23.05 -0.18 12.28
CA ARG A 83 -24.39 0.40 12.45
C ARG A 83 -24.36 1.65 13.34
N ALA A 84 -23.48 1.70 14.35
CA ALA A 84 -23.39 2.83 15.27
C ALA A 84 -23.11 4.16 14.55
N ASP A 85 -22.40 4.12 13.42
CA ASP A 85 -22.05 5.31 12.63
C ASP A 85 -22.98 5.53 11.41
N ALA A 86 -23.97 4.67 11.20
CA ALA A 86 -24.87 4.73 10.05
C ALA A 86 -25.64 6.06 9.95
N PHE A 87 -25.94 6.71 11.07
CA PHE A 87 -26.61 8.01 11.09
C PHE A 87 -25.82 9.10 10.35
N ARG A 88 -24.49 9.04 10.37
CA ARG A 88 -23.61 10.00 9.69
C ARG A 88 -23.75 9.87 8.18
N LEU A 89 -23.88 8.64 7.67
CA LEU A 89 -24.11 8.39 6.25
C LEU A 89 -25.53 8.74 5.83
N ARG A 90 -26.53 8.43 6.65
CA ARG A 90 -27.92 8.82 6.39
C ARG A 90 -28.07 10.34 6.23
N ALA A 91 -27.28 11.13 6.95
CA ALA A 91 -27.32 12.59 6.87
C ALA A 91 -26.76 13.16 5.55
N ILE A 92 -25.90 12.43 4.84
CA ILE A 92 -25.20 12.93 3.64
C ILE A 92 -25.59 12.20 2.36
N SER A 93 -26.31 11.08 2.47
CA SER A 93 -26.71 10.24 1.33
C SER A 93 -28.11 10.60 0.85
N SER A 94 -28.24 10.90 -0.44
CA SER A 94 -29.52 11.23 -1.07
C SER A 94 -30.34 9.99 -1.47
N CYS A 95 -29.70 8.83 -1.60
CA CYS A 95 -30.35 7.58 -1.98
C CYS A 95 -29.92 6.46 -1.03
N ILE A 96 -30.91 5.83 -0.39
CA ILE A 96 -30.72 4.74 0.56
C ILE A 96 -31.62 3.58 0.14
N VAL A 97 -31.00 2.43 -0.11
CA VAL A 97 -31.70 1.19 -0.48
C VAL A 97 -31.70 0.26 0.71
N THR A 98 -32.88 -0.16 1.14
CA THR A 98 -33.05 -1.12 2.25
C THR A 98 -33.60 -2.44 1.71
N ARG A 99 -32.95 -3.55 2.07
CA ARG A 99 -33.39 -4.90 1.72
C ARG A 99 -33.59 -5.71 3.00
N ARG A 100 -34.82 -6.17 3.23
CA ARG A 100 -35.18 -6.98 4.39
C ARG A 100 -34.92 -8.46 4.14
N THR A 101 -34.27 -9.13 5.08
CA THR A 101 -34.07 -10.59 5.07
C THR A 101 -34.13 -11.13 6.50
N GLY A 102 -35.10 -11.99 6.80
CA GLY A 102 -35.15 -12.75 8.07
C GLY A 102 -35.13 -11.90 9.35
N GLY A 103 -35.77 -10.73 9.37
CA GLY A 103 -35.80 -9.82 10.53
C GLY A 103 -34.58 -8.90 10.64
N ILE A 104 -33.70 -8.88 9.64
CA ILE A 104 -32.58 -7.96 9.52
C ILE A 104 -32.78 -7.12 8.26
N ASP A 105 -32.61 -5.81 8.39
CA ASP A 105 -32.62 -4.87 7.28
C ASP A 105 -31.18 -4.58 6.86
N MET A 106 -30.81 -4.99 5.63
CA MET A 106 -29.55 -4.61 5.02
C MET A 106 -29.75 -3.26 4.33
N VAL A 107 -29.06 -2.24 4.83
CA VAL A 107 -29.12 -0.89 4.30
C VAL A 107 -27.88 -0.62 3.47
N THR A 108 -28.06 -0.06 2.28
CA THR A 108 -26.98 0.21 1.34
C THR A 108 -27.09 1.60 0.74
N VAL A 109 -25.96 2.25 0.55
CA VAL A 109 -25.82 3.57 -0.11
C VAL A 109 -24.65 3.50 -1.10
N GLU A 110 -24.75 4.27 -2.18
CA GLU A 110 -23.67 4.41 -3.17
C GLU A 110 -22.87 5.67 -2.89
N LEU A 111 -21.55 5.55 -2.72
CA LEU A 111 -20.63 6.66 -2.53
C LEU A 111 -19.48 6.56 -3.53
N ASP A 112 -19.41 7.53 -4.45
CA ASP A 112 -18.33 7.64 -5.44
C ASP A 112 -18.04 6.32 -6.18
N GLY A 113 -19.10 5.54 -6.47
CA GLY A 113 -19.07 4.24 -7.14
C GLY A 113 -18.61 3.06 -6.26
N CYS A 114 -18.58 3.23 -4.94
CA CYS A 114 -18.48 2.14 -3.97
C CYS A 114 -19.81 1.94 -3.26
N ARG A 115 -20.19 0.68 -3.09
CA ARG A 115 -21.36 0.31 -2.30
C ARG A 115 -21.02 0.27 -0.82
N VAL A 116 -21.61 1.13 -0.01
CA VAL A 116 -21.45 1.11 1.44
C VAL A 116 -22.68 0.49 2.11
N ALA A 117 -22.48 -0.50 2.97
CA ALA A 117 -23.53 -1.32 3.53
C ALA A 117 -23.42 -1.47 5.05
N TRP A 118 -24.56 -1.61 5.72
CA TRP A 118 -24.65 -1.99 7.13
C TRP A 118 -25.94 -2.76 7.40
N LEU A 119 -26.00 -3.39 8.58
CA LEU A 119 -27.15 -4.18 9.01
C LEU A 119 -27.88 -3.48 10.15
N GLU A 120 -29.21 -3.53 10.12
CA GLU A 120 -30.10 -3.04 11.16
C GLU A 120 -31.07 -4.14 11.59
N ALA A 121 -31.46 -4.14 12.87
CA ALA A 121 -32.56 -4.99 13.30
C ALA A 121 -33.86 -4.45 12.70
N ALA A 122 -34.69 -5.32 12.12
CA ALA A 122 -36.02 -4.93 11.71
C ALA A 122 -36.84 -4.50 12.93
N PRO A 123 -37.67 -3.45 12.81
CA PRO A 123 -38.56 -2.99 13.89
C PRO A 123 -39.61 -4.03 14.28
#